data_AF-A0A9E0B9V5-F1
#
_entry.id   AF-A0A9E0B9V5-F1
#
_cell.length_a   1.000
_cell.length_b   1.000
_cell.length_c   1.000
_cell.angle_alpha   90.00
_cell.angle_beta   90.00
_cell.angle_gamma   90.00
#
_symmetry.space_group_name_H-M   'P 1'
#
loop_
_entity.id
_entity.type
_entity.pdbx_description
1 polymer ?
#
loop_
_entity_poly.entity_id
_entity_poly.type
_entity_poly.pdbx_seq_one_letter_code
_entity_poly.pdbx_strand_id
1 'polypeptide(L)'
;METTNYNKPKHKKKRVRNIILIVVGVLIVIRLILPYVVLKVVNKKLSEIDGYYGHVDDIDLALIAGAYKIKVIKLEKTGGEIPVPFFAADEIRLAVEWPAIFKGKLVGTIKVEHPVLNFVKGPTEETSQTSMDGDWRDVVDDLLPLKLNSFEINNGEIHYQDFHSDPKVDVYSDNIHILAENLTNEKNDSILLPSTVVGSADIYGGSATMNMKLDALNKIPTFDFNAELLNLNLVEVNDFLKAYGNFDVQKGTFGLYIEAAAKNNKIDGYTKPIIKDLDVINWKEEKEDPLPEKLWESLVGFGGWIFKNSSEDQVATKVEFSGNLDNPDVPVGVIIGETFRNAFIKALQPALENNVNIKTVGTDKEKKDGFFDKLFDGKKE
;
A
#
# COMPACT_ATOMS: atom_id res chain seq x y z
N MET A 1 27.36 -57.56 61.51
CA MET A 1 26.28 -56.72 60.97
C MET A 1 26.60 -55.28 61.32
N GLU A 2 27.11 -54.49 60.38
CA GLU A 2 27.12 -53.02 60.53
C GLU A 2 26.86 -52.42 59.14
N THR A 3 25.67 -51.86 58.97
CA THR A 3 25.28 -51.10 57.79
C THR A 3 25.49 -49.62 58.09
N THR A 4 26.57 -49.04 57.57
CA THR A 4 26.81 -47.59 57.64
C THR A 4 25.80 -46.85 56.79
N ASN A 5 24.85 -46.18 57.46
CA ASN A 5 23.78 -45.40 56.85
C ASN A 5 24.34 -44.04 56.39
N TYR A 6 24.61 -43.90 55.09
CA TYR A 6 25.17 -42.67 54.52
C TYR A 6 24.07 -41.59 54.43
N ASN A 7 24.01 -40.74 55.45
CA ASN A 7 23.00 -39.68 55.58
C ASN A 7 23.26 -38.56 54.54
N LYS A 8 22.61 -38.63 53.37
CA LYS A 8 22.69 -37.57 52.34
C LYS A 8 22.23 -36.22 52.93
N PRO A 9 22.97 -35.11 52.74
CA PRO A 9 22.71 -33.86 53.43
C PRO A 9 21.40 -33.21 52.96
N LYS A 10 20.35 -33.30 53.79
CA LYS A 10 19.03 -32.65 53.59
C LYS A 10 19.12 -31.13 53.38
N HIS A 11 20.21 -30.48 53.80
CA HIS A 11 20.40 -29.03 53.68
C HIS A 11 20.66 -28.51 52.25
N LYS A 12 21.33 -29.29 51.39
CA LYS A 12 21.58 -28.85 49.98
C LYS A 12 20.28 -28.74 49.19
N LYS A 13 19.33 -29.67 49.39
CA LYS A 13 18.01 -29.64 48.71
C LYS A 13 17.17 -28.42 49.09
N LYS A 14 17.21 -27.98 50.36
CA LYS A 14 16.48 -26.76 50.80
C LYS A 14 17.06 -25.48 50.20
N ARG A 15 18.39 -25.36 50.10
CA ARG A 15 19.04 -24.18 49.46
C ARG A 15 18.73 -24.10 47.97
N VAL A 16 18.83 -25.22 47.24
CA VAL A 16 18.49 -25.27 45.80
C VAL A 16 17.03 -24.91 45.57
N ARG A 17 16.10 -25.43 46.38
CA ARG A 17 14.68 -25.05 46.31
C ARG A 17 14.46 -23.56 46.50
N ASN A 18 15.11 -22.95 47.50
CA ASN A 18 14.96 -21.51 47.76
C ASN A 18 15.53 -20.67 46.61
N ILE A 19 16.65 -21.08 46.02
CA ILE A 19 17.22 -20.41 44.83
C ILE A 19 16.25 -20.50 43.65
N ILE A 20 15.68 -21.67 43.38
CA ILE A 20 14.69 -21.85 42.31
C ILE A 20 13.46 -20.95 42.56
N LEU A 21 12.95 -20.90 43.78
CA LEU A 21 11.81 -20.03 44.12
C LEU A 21 12.13 -18.55 43.92
N ILE A 22 13.35 -18.11 44.26
CA ILE A 22 13.80 -16.73 44.01
C ILE A 22 13.86 -16.46 42.51
N VAL A 23 14.48 -17.35 41.72
CA VAL A 23 14.60 -17.18 40.27
C VAL A 23 13.21 -17.13 39.61
N VAL A 24 12.31 -18.04 39.98
CA VAL A 24 10.93 -18.04 39.47
C VAL A 24 10.19 -16.76 39.88
N GLY A 25 10.35 -16.33 41.13
CA GLY A 25 9.78 -15.07 41.61
C GLY A 25 10.27 -13.86 40.82
N VAL A 26 11.57 -13.77 40.55
CA VAL A 26 12.18 -12.71 39.73
C VAL A 26 11.65 -12.75 38.30
N LEU A 27 11.55 -13.92 37.68
CA LEU A 27 11.00 -14.05 36.33
C LEU A 27 9.53 -13.61 36.24
N ILE A 28 8.73 -13.90 37.28
CA ILE A 28 7.34 -13.42 37.36
C ILE A 28 7.31 -11.89 37.46
N VAL A 29 8.12 -11.29 38.33
CA VAL A 29 8.18 -9.83 38.47
C VAL A 29 8.62 -9.16 37.17
N ILE A 30 9.65 -9.68 36.51
CA ILE A 30 10.10 -9.17 35.20
C ILE A 30 8.95 -9.25 34.19
N ARG A 31 8.27 -10.40 34.10
CA ARG A 31 7.16 -10.60 33.17
C ARG A 31 6.01 -9.61 33.41
N LEU A 32 5.73 -9.25 34.66
CA LEU A 32 4.68 -8.27 35.01
C LEU A 32 5.08 -6.84 34.66
N ILE A 33 6.36 -6.48 34.80
CA ILE A 33 6.86 -5.12 34.55
C ILE A 33 7.12 -4.87 33.06
N LEU A 34 7.54 -5.90 32.32
CA LEU A 34 8.03 -5.76 30.94
C LEU A 34 7.02 -5.11 29.99
N PRO A 35 5.71 -5.44 29.98
CA PRO A 35 4.73 -4.76 29.14
C PRO A 35 4.72 -3.23 29.30
N TYR A 36 4.76 -2.75 30.55
CA TYR A 36 4.78 -1.31 30.86
C TYR A 36 6.06 -0.62 30.39
N VAL A 37 7.20 -1.31 30.49
CA VAL A 37 8.49 -0.80 29.99
C VAL A 37 8.45 -0.69 28.47
N VAL A 38 7.98 -1.73 27.78
CA VAL A 38 7.87 -1.74 26.32
C VAL A 38 6.89 -0.66 25.86
N LEU A 39 5.72 -0.53 26.51
CA LEU A 39 4.74 0.52 26.23
C LEU A 39 5.37 1.92 26.29
N LYS A 40 6.18 2.18 27.33
CA LYS A 40 6.86 3.47 27.48
C LYS A 40 7.91 3.70 26.39
N VAL A 41 8.64 2.66 25.98
CA VAL A 41 9.63 2.75 24.90
C VAL A 41 8.94 3.00 23.56
N VAL A 42 7.88 2.25 23.25
CA VAL A 42 7.11 2.41 22.01
C VAL A 42 6.47 3.79 21.93
N ASN A 43 5.75 4.24 22.96
CA ASN A 43 5.17 5.58 22.97
C ASN A 43 6.22 6.69 22.88
N LYS A 44 7.42 6.50 23.46
CA LYS A 44 8.52 7.44 23.28
C LYS A 44 8.98 7.49 21.82
N LYS A 45 9.17 6.33 21.18
CA LYS A 45 9.56 6.26 19.77
C LYS A 45 8.51 6.86 18.83
N LEU A 46 7.23 6.61 19.11
CA LEU A 46 6.12 7.19 18.36
C LEU A 46 5.98 8.71 18.53
N SER A 47 6.45 9.26 19.65
CA SER A 47 6.51 10.71 19.87
C SER A 47 7.71 11.41 19.20
N GLU A 48 8.68 10.65 18.71
CA GLU A 48 9.88 11.14 18.01
C GLU A 48 9.67 11.15 16.48
N ILE A 49 8.48 10.80 15.99
CA ILE A 49 8.15 10.80 14.55
C ILE A 49 7.97 12.25 14.11
N ASP A 50 8.84 12.71 13.22
CA ASP A 50 8.74 14.06 12.65
C ASP A 50 7.40 14.24 11.94
N GLY A 51 6.66 15.28 12.32
CA GLY A 51 5.36 15.60 11.75
C GLY A 51 4.18 14.87 12.38
N TYR A 52 4.38 13.92 13.31
CA TYR A 52 3.28 13.14 13.89
C TYR A 52 3.39 12.96 15.40
N TYR A 53 2.23 12.88 16.06
CA TYR A 53 2.09 12.45 17.45
C TYR A 53 1.47 11.06 17.46
N GLY A 54 2.23 10.08 17.93
CA GLY A 54 1.74 8.71 18.03
C GLY A 54 1.45 8.26 19.46
N HIS A 55 0.40 7.47 19.61
CA HIS A 55 0.01 6.86 20.88
C HIS A 55 -0.44 5.41 20.71
N VAL A 56 -0.12 4.61 21.73
CA VAL A 56 -0.55 3.22 21.90
C VAL A 56 -1.15 3.08 23.29
N ASP A 57 -2.32 2.44 23.35
CA ASP A 57 -3.04 2.23 24.60
C ASP A 57 -2.41 1.12 25.46
N ASP A 58 -2.05 -0.01 24.85
CA ASP A 58 -1.56 -1.19 25.57
C ASP A 58 -0.62 -2.08 24.72
N ILE A 59 0.23 -2.87 25.39
CA ILE A 59 1.12 -3.85 24.76
C ILE A 59 1.06 -5.20 25.46
N ASP A 60 0.74 -6.25 24.71
CA ASP A 60 0.86 -7.64 25.19
C ASP A 60 2.17 -8.28 24.73
N LEU A 61 2.86 -8.93 25.66
CA LEU A 61 4.10 -9.66 25.37
C LEU A 61 3.90 -11.18 25.41
N ALA A 62 4.22 -11.83 24.31
CA ALA A 62 4.31 -13.28 24.20
C ALA A 62 5.79 -13.71 24.13
N LEU A 63 6.47 -13.66 25.28
CA LEU A 63 7.92 -13.88 25.40
C LEU A 63 8.40 -15.20 24.78
N ILE A 64 7.68 -16.29 25.03
CA ILE A 64 8.03 -17.62 24.49
C ILE A 64 7.90 -17.64 22.97
N ALA A 65 6.94 -16.91 22.42
CA ALA A 65 6.73 -16.82 20.98
C ALA A 65 7.62 -15.74 20.32
N GLY A 66 8.41 -14.98 21.10
CA GLY A 66 9.17 -13.85 20.58
C GLY A 66 8.26 -12.83 19.89
N ALA A 67 7.07 -12.59 20.43
CA ALA A 67 6.09 -11.71 19.80
C ALA A 67 5.57 -10.68 20.79
N TYR A 68 5.18 -9.52 20.27
CA TYR A 68 4.42 -8.53 20.99
C TYR A 68 3.28 -7.99 20.14
N LYS A 69 2.21 -7.56 20.82
CA LYS A 69 1.03 -6.97 20.20
C LYS A 69 0.88 -5.55 20.71
N ILE A 70 0.76 -4.61 19.80
CA ILE A 70 0.41 -3.22 20.03
C ILE A 70 -1.12 -3.14 19.87
N LYS A 71 -1.83 -2.67 20.89
CA LYS A 71 -3.29 -2.49 20.83
C LYS A 71 -3.62 -1.02 20.70
N VAL A 72 -4.52 -0.71 19.78
CA VAL A 72 -5.05 0.62 19.52
C VAL A 72 -3.92 1.64 19.36
N ILE A 73 -3.36 1.65 18.15
CA ILE A 73 -2.38 2.66 17.76
C ILE A 73 -3.09 3.79 17.02
N LYS A 74 -2.69 5.03 17.29
CA LYS A 74 -3.11 6.22 16.56
C LYS A 74 -1.91 7.08 16.26
N LEU A 75 -1.87 7.61 15.05
CA LEU A 75 -0.87 8.55 14.56
C LEU A 75 -1.61 9.78 14.04
N GLU A 76 -1.42 10.90 14.72
CA GLU A 76 -2.08 12.16 14.41
C GLU A 76 -1.05 13.13 13.83
N LYS A 77 -1.38 13.85 12.76
CA LYS A 77 -0.48 14.86 12.21
C LYS A 77 -0.32 16.01 13.21
N THR A 78 0.91 16.47 13.39
CA THR A 78 1.24 17.63 14.23
C THR A 78 1.13 18.90 13.41
N GLY A 79 0.45 19.92 13.97
CA GLY A 79 0.14 21.14 13.25
C GLY A 79 -1.13 21.00 12.40
N GLY A 80 -2.11 21.85 12.68
CA GLY A 80 -3.45 21.80 12.06
C GLY A 80 -4.45 20.98 12.88
N GLU A 81 -5.68 21.47 13.01
CA GLU A 81 -6.80 20.72 13.61
C GLU A 81 -7.43 19.82 12.54
N ILE A 82 -6.82 18.66 12.29
CA ILE A 82 -7.38 17.63 11.40
C ILE A 82 -8.28 16.70 12.23
N PRO A 83 -9.55 16.49 11.85
CA PRO A 83 -10.52 15.80 12.71
C PRO A 83 -10.34 14.28 12.80
N VAL A 84 -9.38 13.72 12.05
CA VAL A 84 -9.12 12.29 11.94
C VAL A 84 -7.61 12.00 12.03
N PRO A 85 -7.20 10.87 12.61
CA PRO A 85 -5.79 10.48 12.63
C PRO A 85 -5.30 10.16 11.21
N PHE A 86 -4.01 10.34 10.94
CA PHE A 86 -3.37 9.85 9.73
C PHE A 86 -3.47 8.35 9.60
N PHE A 87 -3.09 7.64 10.66
CA PHE A 87 -3.13 6.19 10.70
C PHE A 87 -3.69 5.74 12.04
N ALA A 88 -4.54 4.73 12.01
CA ALA A 88 -4.97 4.02 13.20
C ALA A 88 -5.01 2.51 12.91
N ALA A 89 -4.84 1.68 13.94
CA ALA A 89 -5.09 0.24 13.82
C ALA A 89 -5.50 -0.36 15.17
N ASP A 90 -6.34 -1.39 15.14
CA ASP A 90 -6.81 -2.09 16.35
C ASP A 90 -5.70 -2.93 16.98
N GLU A 91 -4.97 -3.68 16.15
CA GLU A 91 -3.87 -4.54 16.59
C GLU A 91 -2.73 -4.52 15.57
N ILE A 92 -1.51 -4.27 16.03
CA ILE A 92 -0.29 -4.60 15.28
C ILE A 92 0.46 -5.70 16.04
N ARG A 93 0.65 -6.84 15.40
CA ARG A 93 1.42 -7.96 15.95
C ARG A 93 2.76 -8.05 15.25
N LEU A 94 3.83 -7.92 16.04
CA LEU A 94 5.20 -8.15 15.61
C LEU A 94 5.70 -9.45 16.23
N ALA A 95 6.20 -10.38 15.42
CA ALA A 95 6.57 -11.72 15.89
C ALA A 95 7.84 -12.25 15.23
N VAL A 96 8.60 -13.08 15.94
CA VAL A 96 9.67 -13.89 15.36
C VAL A 96 9.10 -15.04 14.54
N GLU A 97 9.69 -15.30 13.37
CA GLU A 97 9.36 -16.46 12.55
C GLU A 97 10.11 -17.72 13.03
N TRP A 98 9.47 -18.51 13.87
CA TRP A 98 10.07 -19.73 14.46
C TRP A 98 10.62 -20.74 13.44
N PRO A 99 9.91 -21.08 12.35
CA PRO A 99 10.45 -21.99 11.34
C PRO A 99 11.78 -21.52 10.74
N ALA A 100 12.00 -20.20 10.63
CA ALA A 100 13.23 -19.64 10.09
C ALA A 100 14.41 -19.80 11.06
N ILE A 101 14.17 -19.77 12.37
CA ILE A 101 15.22 -19.99 13.39
C ILE A 101 15.84 -21.38 13.24
N PHE A 102 15.03 -22.41 12.99
CA PHE A 102 15.51 -23.78 12.75
C PHE A 102 16.36 -23.90 11.47
N LYS A 103 16.28 -22.92 10.57
CA LYS A 103 17.10 -22.79 9.35
C LYS A 103 18.26 -21.81 9.53
N GLY A 104 18.54 -21.36 10.76
CA GLY A 104 19.63 -20.43 11.07
C GLY A 104 19.35 -18.97 10.75
N LYS A 105 18.09 -18.59 10.49
CA LYS A 105 17.68 -17.21 10.16
C LYS A 105 16.82 -16.63 11.27
N LEU A 106 17.12 -15.40 11.69
CA LEU A 106 16.30 -14.66 12.65
C LEU A 106 15.59 -13.53 11.90
N VAL A 107 14.32 -13.75 11.58
CA VAL A 107 13.47 -12.83 10.82
C VAL A 107 12.13 -12.65 11.53
N GLY A 108 11.51 -11.51 11.29
CA GLY A 108 10.24 -11.12 11.89
C GLY A 108 9.08 -11.11 10.90
N THR A 109 7.87 -11.14 11.44
CA THR A 109 6.62 -10.94 10.72
C THR A 109 5.85 -9.80 11.36
N ILE A 110 5.14 -9.03 10.55
CA ILE A 110 4.21 -7.98 10.99
C ILE A 110 2.82 -8.33 10.47
N LYS A 111 1.82 -8.28 11.35
CA LYS A 111 0.41 -8.34 10.98
C LYS A 111 -0.31 -7.13 11.54
N VAL A 112 -1.16 -6.52 10.73
CA VAL A 112 -1.94 -5.33 11.08
C VAL A 112 -3.42 -5.64 10.87
N GLU A 113 -4.21 -5.54 11.93
CA GLU A 113 -5.65 -5.79 11.91
C GLU A 113 -6.41 -4.45 11.94
N HIS A 114 -7.35 -4.29 11.02
CA HIS A 114 -8.16 -3.08 10.83
C HIS A 114 -7.35 -1.77 10.78
N PRO A 115 -6.30 -1.65 9.94
CA PRO A 115 -5.66 -0.36 9.75
C PRO A 115 -6.57 0.59 8.98
N VAL A 116 -6.68 1.82 9.44
CA VAL A 116 -7.34 2.92 8.75
C VAL A 116 -6.30 3.98 8.41
N LEU A 117 -6.17 4.31 7.13
CA LEU A 117 -5.28 5.35 6.63
C LEU A 117 -6.13 6.49 6.04
N ASN A 118 -5.99 7.70 6.58
CA ASN A 118 -6.75 8.85 6.12
C ASN A 118 -5.84 9.84 5.39
N PHE A 119 -6.20 10.19 4.17
CA PHE A 119 -5.63 11.32 3.45
C PHE A 119 -6.62 12.48 3.49
N VAL A 120 -6.21 13.61 4.03
CA VAL A 120 -7.09 14.78 4.18
C VAL A 120 -6.52 15.95 3.39
N LYS A 121 -7.32 16.50 2.48
CA LYS A 121 -6.98 17.75 1.79
C LYS A 121 -7.45 18.95 2.61
N GLY A 122 -6.49 19.81 2.95
CA GLY A 122 -6.74 21.08 3.63
C GLY A 122 -6.60 22.28 2.67
N PRO A 123 -7.02 23.48 3.12
CA PRO A 123 -6.86 24.71 2.35
C PRO A 123 -5.39 25.15 2.20
N THR A 124 -4.51 24.68 3.09
CA THR A 124 -3.06 24.92 3.03
C THR A 124 -2.30 23.60 3.18
N GLU A 125 -1.03 23.55 2.77
CA GLU A 125 -0.18 22.36 2.98
C GLU A 125 -0.05 22.01 4.47
N GLU A 126 0.05 23.02 5.35
CA GLU A 126 0.13 22.84 6.81
C GLU A 126 -1.13 22.20 7.41
N THR A 127 -2.28 22.36 6.77
CA THR A 127 -3.56 21.77 7.19
C THR A 127 -3.95 20.54 6.36
N SER A 128 -3.05 20.10 5.48
CA SER A 128 -3.23 18.95 4.61
C SER A 128 -2.44 17.75 5.12
N GLN A 129 -3.02 16.57 4.92
CA GLN A 129 -2.45 15.26 5.19
C GLN A 129 -2.54 14.44 3.90
N THR A 130 -1.87 14.93 2.85
CA THR A 130 -1.91 14.35 1.49
C THR A 130 -0.63 13.60 1.14
N SER A 131 0.38 13.66 2.01
CA SER A 131 1.67 12.97 1.87
C SER A 131 1.99 12.21 3.14
N MET A 132 2.79 11.17 2.95
CA MET A 132 3.41 10.43 4.04
C MET A 132 4.72 11.15 4.37
N ASP A 133 4.64 12.10 5.28
CA ASP A 133 5.78 12.91 5.70
C ASP A 133 6.68 12.06 6.63
N GLY A 134 8.01 12.18 6.51
CA GLY A 134 8.96 11.46 7.37
C GLY A 134 9.42 10.07 6.87
N ASP A 135 10.54 9.57 7.43
CA ASP A 135 11.09 8.27 7.08
C ASP A 135 10.45 7.16 7.93
N TRP A 136 9.24 6.76 7.54
CA TRP A 136 8.50 5.68 8.21
C TRP A 136 9.24 4.35 8.23
N ARG A 137 10.26 4.16 7.37
CA ARG A 137 11.13 2.99 7.42
C ARG A 137 11.94 2.97 8.71
N ASP A 138 12.45 4.11 9.14
CA ASP A 138 13.20 4.24 10.39
C ASP A 138 12.32 3.90 11.59
N VAL A 139 11.04 4.29 11.56
CA VAL A 139 10.07 3.94 12.62
C VAL A 139 9.85 2.42 12.68
N VAL A 140 9.67 1.77 11.53
CA VAL A 140 9.51 0.31 11.47
C VAL A 140 10.79 -0.39 11.93
N ASP A 141 11.97 0.07 11.50
CA ASP A 141 13.27 -0.49 11.88
C ASP A 141 13.54 -0.33 13.39
N ASP A 142 13.13 0.79 13.99
CA ASP A 142 13.25 1.04 15.43
C ASP A 142 12.31 0.14 16.26
N LEU A 143 11.11 -0.13 15.76
CA LEU A 143 10.12 -0.98 16.45
C LEU A 143 10.36 -2.48 16.24
N LEU A 144 10.92 -2.87 15.08
CA LEU A 144 11.26 -4.24 14.76
C LEU A 144 12.78 -4.36 14.54
N PRO A 145 13.57 -4.72 15.58
CA PRO A 145 15.03 -4.89 15.46
C PRO A 145 15.44 -6.14 14.66
N LEU A 146 14.50 -6.75 13.94
CA LEU A 146 14.67 -7.96 13.14
C LEU A 146 14.36 -7.62 11.70
N LYS A 147 15.03 -8.30 10.77
CA LYS A 147 14.68 -8.18 9.36
C LYS A 147 13.26 -8.70 9.12
N LEU A 148 12.44 -7.95 8.40
CA LEU A 148 11.04 -8.27 8.11
C LEU A 148 10.91 -9.29 6.97
N ASN A 149 10.42 -10.50 7.21
CA ASN A 149 10.19 -11.49 6.16
C ASN A 149 8.80 -11.44 5.54
N SER A 150 7.77 -11.18 6.35
CA SER A 150 6.39 -11.06 5.88
C SER A 150 5.65 -9.90 6.53
N PHE A 151 4.77 -9.28 5.76
CA PHE A 151 3.90 -8.20 6.20
C PHE A 151 2.48 -8.49 5.72
N GLU A 152 1.50 -8.41 6.62
CA GLU A 152 0.10 -8.67 6.32
C GLU A 152 -0.80 -7.58 6.88
N ILE A 153 -1.74 -7.12 6.06
CA ILE A 153 -2.86 -6.25 6.46
C ILE A 153 -4.14 -7.05 6.28
N ASN A 154 -4.99 -7.04 7.30
CA ASN A 154 -6.32 -7.62 7.28
C ASN A 154 -7.37 -6.54 7.54
N ASN A 155 -8.43 -6.53 6.72
CA ASN A 155 -9.59 -5.66 6.85
C ASN A 155 -9.23 -4.18 6.97
N GLY A 156 -8.28 -3.71 6.15
CA GLY A 156 -7.88 -2.30 6.16
C GLY A 156 -8.85 -1.40 5.43
N GLU A 157 -8.70 -0.09 5.68
CA GLU A 157 -9.43 0.98 5.04
C GLU A 157 -8.47 2.10 4.62
N ILE A 158 -8.71 2.68 3.45
CA ILE A 158 -8.04 3.91 3.01
C ILE A 158 -9.12 4.93 2.64
N HIS A 159 -8.99 6.14 3.17
CA HIS A 159 -9.91 7.25 2.97
C HIS A 159 -9.20 8.42 2.32
N TYR A 160 -9.86 9.08 1.38
CA TYR A 160 -9.50 10.39 0.84
C TYR A 160 -10.62 11.37 1.14
N GLN A 161 -10.30 12.41 1.92
CA GLN A 161 -11.28 13.34 2.46
C GLN A 161 -10.93 14.78 2.09
N ASP A 162 -11.93 15.53 1.66
CA ASP A 162 -11.86 16.99 1.55
C ASP A 162 -13.07 17.58 2.28
N PHE A 163 -12.81 18.10 3.48
CA PHE A 163 -13.84 18.73 4.31
C PHE A 163 -14.17 20.16 3.87
N HIS A 164 -13.38 20.72 2.94
CA HIS A 164 -13.45 22.10 2.45
C HIS A 164 -14.03 22.20 1.03
N SER A 165 -14.19 21.08 0.33
CA SER A 165 -14.89 21.02 -0.94
C SER A 165 -16.41 21.14 -0.77
N ASP A 166 -17.08 21.50 -1.87
CA ASP A 166 -18.53 21.51 -1.98
C ASP A 166 -18.96 20.73 -3.24
N PRO A 167 -19.60 19.55 -3.11
CA PRO A 167 -19.92 18.87 -1.85
C PRO A 167 -18.65 18.40 -1.11
N LYS A 168 -18.80 18.10 0.19
CA LYS A 168 -17.72 17.47 0.96
C LYS A 168 -17.39 16.11 0.36
N VAL A 169 -16.10 15.82 0.21
CA VAL A 169 -15.64 14.57 -0.39
C VAL A 169 -15.18 13.63 0.70
N ASP A 170 -15.67 12.39 0.65
CA ASP A 170 -15.11 11.25 1.35
C ASP A 170 -15.16 10.04 0.43
N VAL A 171 -14.02 9.71 -0.17
CA VAL A 171 -13.83 8.57 -1.07
C VAL A 171 -13.01 7.54 -0.35
N TYR A 172 -13.54 6.33 -0.16
CA TYR A 172 -12.83 5.29 0.57
C TYR A 172 -12.86 3.93 -0.12
N SER A 173 -11.94 3.08 0.31
CA SER A 173 -11.89 1.66 -0.01
C SER A 173 -11.76 0.89 1.31
N ASP A 174 -12.47 -0.24 1.40
CA ASP A 174 -12.51 -1.08 2.59
C ASP A 174 -12.19 -2.55 2.24
N ASN A 175 -12.25 -3.42 3.25
CA ASN A 175 -11.89 -4.84 3.14
C ASN A 175 -10.50 -5.06 2.51
N ILE A 176 -9.57 -4.13 2.78
CA ILE A 176 -8.23 -4.19 2.22
C ILE A 176 -7.49 -5.35 2.85
N HIS A 177 -7.05 -6.28 2.00
CA HIS A 177 -6.10 -7.33 2.36
C HIS A 177 -4.82 -7.11 1.59
N ILE A 178 -3.68 -7.17 2.27
CA ILE A 178 -2.36 -7.14 1.64
C ILE A 178 -1.51 -8.22 2.29
N LEU A 179 -0.85 -9.05 1.48
CA LEU A 179 0.13 -10.02 1.94
C LEU A 179 1.42 -9.88 1.15
N ALA A 180 2.48 -9.48 1.84
CA ALA A 180 3.84 -9.45 1.34
C ALA A 180 4.66 -10.56 1.99
N GLU A 181 5.37 -11.35 1.18
CA GLU A 181 6.15 -12.50 1.63
C GLU A 181 7.56 -12.50 1.02
N ASN A 182 8.46 -13.24 1.68
CA ASN A 182 9.84 -13.45 1.25
C ASN A 182 10.64 -12.13 1.11
N LEU A 183 10.38 -11.16 1.97
CA LEU A 183 11.01 -9.83 1.94
C LEU A 183 12.49 -9.84 2.35
N THR A 184 12.96 -10.91 2.99
CA THR A 184 14.36 -11.05 3.46
C THR A 184 15.10 -12.24 2.90
N ASN A 185 14.52 -12.91 1.89
CA ASN A 185 15.23 -14.01 1.25
C ASN A 185 16.55 -13.50 0.69
N GLU A 186 17.62 -14.26 0.96
CA GLU A 186 18.95 -13.95 0.45
C GLU A 186 18.87 -13.84 -1.07
N LYS A 187 19.63 -12.89 -1.61
CA LYS A 187 19.78 -12.69 -3.05
C LYS A 187 20.20 -14.01 -3.67
N ASN A 188 19.23 -14.71 -4.25
CA ASN A 188 19.45 -15.90 -5.04
C ASN A 188 19.57 -15.42 -6.48
N ASP A 189 20.78 -15.41 -7.01
CA ASP A 189 21.04 -14.95 -8.38
C ASP A 189 20.25 -15.75 -9.45
N SER A 190 19.65 -16.89 -9.08
CA SER A 190 18.76 -17.67 -9.95
C SER A 190 17.32 -17.17 -10.00
N ILE A 191 16.88 -16.37 -9.01
CA ILE A 191 15.50 -15.85 -8.90
C ILE A 191 15.54 -14.33 -8.89
N LEU A 192 15.13 -13.72 -10.00
CA LEU A 192 15.21 -12.27 -10.18
C LEU A 192 14.29 -11.49 -9.24
N LEU A 193 13.08 -12.01 -8.96
CA LEU A 193 12.04 -11.36 -8.15
C LEU A 193 11.56 -12.35 -7.07
N PRO A 194 12.31 -12.53 -5.97
CA PRO A 194 12.04 -13.56 -4.97
C PRO A 194 10.87 -13.22 -4.03
N SER A 195 10.49 -11.95 -3.91
CA SER A 195 9.43 -11.49 -3.02
C SER A 195 8.11 -11.34 -3.78
N THR A 196 7.01 -11.55 -3.08
CA THR A 196 5.65 -11.42 -3.63
C THR A 196 4.82 -10.48 -2.78
N VAL A 197 3.99 -9.66 -3.40
CA VAL A 197 2.93 -8.91 -2.75
C VAL A 197 1.63 -9.18 -3.48
N VAL A 198 0.60 -9.58 -2.76
CA VAL A 198 -0.76 -9.69 -3.29
C VAL A 198 -1.66 -8.78 -2.47
N GLY A 199 -2.69 -8.24 -3.10
CA GLY A 199 -3.69 -7.47 -2.37
C GLY A 199 -5.04 -7.45 -3.05
N SER A 200 -6.06 -7.16 -2.26
CA SER A 200 -7.44 -7.00 -2.70
C SER A 200 -8.14 -5.93 -1.86
N ALA A 201 -9.15 -5.28 -2.44
CA ALA A 201 -9.98 -4.31 -1.73
C ALA A 201 -11.36 -4.19 -2.40
N ASP A 202 -12.34 -3.74 -1.63
CA ASP A 202 -13.64 -3.34 -2.14
C ASP A 202 -13.71 -1.81 -2.24
N ILE A 203 -14.36 -1.30 -3.29
CA ILE A 203 -14.47 0.14 -3.55
C ILE A 203 -15.76 0.43 -4.33
N TYR A 204 -16.75 1.01 -3.65
CA TYR A 204 -18.01 1.49 -4.24
C TYR A 204 -18.67 0.50 -5.21
N GLY A 205 -18.96 -0.71 -4.73
CA GLY A 205 -19.55 -1.81 -5.52
C GLY A 205 -18.59 -2.50 -6.50
N GLY A 206 -17.38 -1.98 -6.66
CA GLY A 206 -16.29 -2.58 -7.42
C GLY A 206 -15.29 -3.33 -6.54
N SER A 207 -14.40 -4.08 -7.20
CA SER A 207 -13.34 -4.85 -6.55
C SER A 207 -11.98 -4.52 -7.18
N ALA A 208 -10.99 -4.26 -6.35
CA ALA A 208 -9.60 -4.07 -6.76
C ALA A 208 -8.76 -5.30 -6.40
N THR A 209 -7.82 -5.67 -7.28
CA THR A 209 -6.78 -6.64 -6.97
C THR A 209 -5.43 -6.14 -7.45
N MET A 210 -4.36 -6.56 -6.78
CA MET A 210 -2.99 -6.29 -7.20
C MET A 210 -2.09 -7.49 -6.98
N ASN A 211 -1.11 -7.66 -7.86
CA ASN A 211 -0.03 -8.61 -7.68
C ASN A 211 1.29 -7.95 -8.06
N MET A 212 2.29 -8.14 -7.21
CA MET A 212 3.65 -7.65 -7.40
C MET A 212 4.63 -8.79 -7.14
N LYS A 213 5.67 -8.87 -7.98
CA LYS A 213 6.89 -9.61 -7.67
C LYS A 213 8.02 -8.61 -7.63
N LEU A 214 8.89 -8.70 -6.64
CA LEU A 214 9.96 -7.73 -6.44
C LEU A 214 11.23 -8.35 -5.86
N ASP A 215 12.34 -7.64 -6.00
CA ASP A 215 13.54 -7.82 -5.19
C ASP A 215 13.54 -6.78 -4.06
N ALA A 216 12.99 -7.16 -2.91
CA ALA A 216 12.83 -6.26 -1.76
C ALA A 216 14.17 -5.85 -1.10
N LEU A 217 15.27 -6.54 -1.40
CA LEU A 217 16.60 -6.22 -0.87
C LEU A 217 17.41 -5.32 -1.80
N ASN A 218 16.96 -5.11 -3.03
CA ASN A 218 17.65 -4.25 -3.97
C ASN A 218 17.36 -2.77 -3.67
N LYS A 219 18.41 -1.96 -3.62
CA LYS A 219 18.27 -0.50 -3.44
C LYS A 219 17.60 0.16 -4.64
N ILE A 220 17.80 -0.39 -5.83
CA ILE A 220 17.15 0.07 -7.05
C ILE A 220 15.85 -0.73 -7.21
N PRO A 221 14.68 -0.07 -7.24
CA PRO A 221 13.40 -0.75 -7.40
C PRO A 221 13.42 -1.68 -8.61
N THR A 222 13.24 -2.97 -8.35
CA THR A 222 13.20 -4.02 -9.37
C THR A 222 11.97 -4.86 -9.14
N PHE A 223 10.98 -4.75 -10.03
CA PHE A 223 9.67 -5.37 -9.84
C PHE A 223 8.89 -5.63 -11.13
N ASP A 224 7.92 -6.53 -11.01
CA ASP A 224 6.78 -6.74 -11.90
C ASP A 224 5.50 -6.46 -11.13
N PHE A 225 4.62 -5.62 -11.67
CA PHE A 225 3.39 -5.18 -11.02
C PHE A 225 2.21 -5.24 -11.99
N ASN A 226 1.10 -5.78 -11.51
CA ASN A 226 -0.19 -5.66 -12.15
C ASN A 226 -1.25 -5.29 -11.11
N ALA A 227 -2.21 -4.48 -11.53
CA ALA A 227 -3.38 -4.18 -10.74
C ALA A 227 -4.60 -4.02 -11.64
N GLU A 228 -5.75 -4.37 -11.11
CA GLU A 228 -7.04 -4.15 -11.75
C GLU A 228 -8.08 -3.66 -10.75
N LEU A 229 -8.94 -2.77 -11.21
CA LEU A 229 -10.16 -2.35 -10.56
C LEU A 229 -11.31 -2.65 -11.50
N LEU A 230 -12.31 -3.37 -11.00
CA LEU A 230 -13.45 -3.83 -11.79
C LEU A 230 -14.75 -3.25 -11.23
N ASN A 231 -15.59 -2.74 -12.13
CA ASN A 231 -16.99 -2.39 -11.87
C ASN A 231 -17.24 -1.38 -10.73
N LEU A 232 -16.34 -0.42 -10.52
CA LEU A 232 -16.61 0.69 -9.58
C LEU A 232 -17.84 1.45 -10.03
N ASN A 233 -18.82 1.62 -9.14
CA ASN A 233 -20.06 2.33 -9.42
C ASN A 233 -19.82 3.84 -9.40
N LEU A 234 -19.86 4.49 -10.57
CA LEU A 234 -19.58 5.92 -10.68
C LEU A 234 -20.63 6.79 -9.96
N VAL A 235 -21.83 6.26 -9.74
CA VAL A 235 -22.91 6.97 -9.03
C VAL A 235 -22.55 7.17 -7.56
N GLU A 236 -21.84 6.21 -6.96
CA GLU A 236 -21.48 6.24 -5.54
C GLU A 236 -20.32 7.19 -5.24
N VAL A 237 -19.53 7.57 -6.24
CA VAL A 237 -18.45 8.56 -6.13
C VAL A 237 -18.84 9.96 -6.65
N ASN A 238 -20.14 10.23 -6.80
CA ASN A 238 -20.63 11.49 -7.36
C ASN A 238 -20.16 12.73 -6.59
N ASP A 239 -19.99 12.67 -5.27
CA ASP A 239 -19.52 13.82 -4.51
C ASP A 239 -18.10 14.23 -4.95
N PHE A 240 -17.22 13.26 -5.22
CA PHE A 240 -15.91 13.49 -5.81
C PHE A 240 -16.01 14.06 -7.23
N LEU A 241 -16.85 13.48 -8.08
CA LEU A 241 -17.02 13.92 -9.47
C LEU A 241 -17.60 15.35 -9.55
N LYS A 242 -18.50 15.71 -8.64
CA LYS A 242 -19.07 17.07 -8.53
C LYS A 242 -18.04 18.06 -8.05
N ALA A 243 -17.30 17.71 -6.99
CA ALA A 243 -16.33 18.61 -6.38
C ALA A 243 -15.17 18.95 -7.32
N TYR A 244 -14.69 17.97 -8.11
CA TYR A 244 -13.49 18.14 -8.95
C TYR A 244 -13.74 18.10 -10.45
N GLY A 245 -14.71 17.33 -10.91
CA GLY A 245 -15.05 17.22 -12.33
C GLY A 245 -16.15 18.18 -12.77
N ASN A 246 -16.95 18.71 -11.84
CA ASN A 246 -18.14 19.52 -12.12
C ASN A 246 -19.20 18.78 -12.95
N PHE A 247 -19.32 17.45 -12.73
CA PHE A 247 -20.37 16.64 -13.34
C PHE A 247 -20.99 15.61 -12.41
N ASP A 248 -22.17 15.16 -12.81
CA ASP A 248 -23.01 14.22 -12.06
C ASP A 248 -23.42 13.06 -12.96
N VAL A 249 -23.19 11.84 -12.48
CA VAL A 249 -23.43 10.59 -13.20
C VAL A 249 -24.68 9.90 -12.65
N GLN A 250 -25.58 9.53 -13.55
CA GLN A 250 -26.82 8.82 -13.23
C GLN A 250 -26.65 7.29 -13.34
N LYS A 251 -25.73 6.86 -14.20
CA LYS A 251 -25.35 5.47 -14.46
C LYS A 251 -23.91 5.44 -14.97
N GLY A 252 -23.16 4.42 -14.59
CA GLY A 252 -21.86 4.14 -15.20
C GLY A 252 -21.00 3.27 -14.30
N THR A 253 -20.14 2.46 -14.91
CA THR A 253 -19.11 1.71 -14.19
C THR A 253 -17.73 2.09 -14.67
N PHE A 254 -16.79 2.13 -13.75
CA PHE A 254 -15.38 2.37 -14.03
C PHE A 254 -14.57 1.10 -13.78
N GLY A 255 -13.60 0.88 -14.66
CA GLY A 255 -12.56 -0.12 -14.49
C GLY A 255 -11.19 0.46 -14.84
N LEU A 256 -10.16 -0.08 -14.21
CA LEU A 256 -8.78 0.35 -14.40
C LEU A 256 -7.89 -0.88 -14.50
N TYR A 257 -6.98 -0.90 -15.46
CA TYR A 257 -5.97 -1.95 -15.57
C TYR A 257 -4.59 -1.31 -15.63
N ILE A 258 -3.65 -1.83 -14.85
CA ILE A 258 -2.28 -1.33 -14.77
C ILE A 258 -1.33 -2.51 -14.93
N GLU A 259 -0.34 -2.36 -15.81
CA GLU A 259 0.88 -3.17 -15.78
C GLU A 259 2.09 -2.25 -15.71
N ALA A 260 3.02 -2.56 -14.83
CA ALA A 260 4.27 -1.84 -14.73
C ALA A 260 5.40 -2.81 -14.39
N ALA A 261 6.57 -2.55 -14.93
CA ALA A 261 7.78 -3.26 -14.57
C ALA A 261 8.94 -2.29 -14.45
N ALA A 262 9.80 -2.52 -13.47
CA ALA A 262 11.00 -1.72 -13.26
C ALA A 262 12.24 -2.59 -13.17
N LYS A 263 13.30 -2.19 -13.86
CA LYS A 263 14.60 -2.87 -13.85
C LYS A 263 15.71 -1.90 -14.23
N ASN A 264 16.88 -2.03 -13.60
CA ASN A 264 18.06 -1.23 -13.93
C ASN A 264 17.74 0.27 -13.98
N ASN A 265 16.95 0.73 -13.01
CA ASN A 265 16.53 2.11 -12.86
C ASN A 265 15.64 2.66 -13.99
N LYS A 266 15.08 1.79 -14.82
CA LYS A 266 14.05 2.12 -15.81
C LYS A 266 12.71 1.56 -15.36
N ILE A 267 11.64 2.26 -15.68
CA ILE A 267 10.27 1.81 -15.53
C ILE A 267 9.56 1.90 -16.87
N ASP A 268 8.81 0.86 -17.21
CA ASP A 268 7.89 0.83 -18.33
C ASP A 268 6.53 0.31 -17.84
N GLY A 269 5.46 0.84 -18.40
CA GLY A 269 4.13 0.39 -18.04
C GLY A 269 3.03 1.00 -18.88
N TYR A 270 1.81 0.63 -18.54
CA TYR A 270 0.63 1.28 -19.05
C TYR A 270 -0.47 1.29 -18.01
N THR A 271 -1.39 2.23 -18.18
CA THR A 271 -2.69 2.21 -17.55
C THR A 271 -3.80 2.24 -18.60
N LYS A 272 -4.89 1.55 -18.32
CA LYS A 272 -6.05 1.45 -19.20
C LYS A 272 -7.33 1.68 -18.39
N PRO A 273 -7.79 2.93 -18.27
CA PRO A 273 -9.11 3.22 -17.73
C PRO A 273 -10.20 2.87 -18.75
N ILE A 274 -11.31 2.34 -18.25
CA ILE A 274 -12.48 1.94 -19.01
C ILE A 274 -13.71 2.44 -18.28
N ILE A 275 -14.63 3.07 -19.01
CA ILE A 275 -15.94 3.47 -18.52
C ILE A 275 -16.98 2.76 -19.38
N LYS A 276 -18.01 2.20 -18.75
CA LYS A 276 -19.14 1.55 -19.43
C LYS A 276 -20.44 2.19 -18.99
N ASP A 277 -21.40 2.23 -19.91
CA ASP A 277 -22.78 2.60 -19.64
C ASP A 277 -22.94 4.00 -18.99
N LEU A 278 -22.09 4.95 -19.39
CA LEU A 278 -22.06 6.26 -18.75
C LEU A 278 -23.24 7.13 -19.19
N ASP A 279 -23.98 7.62 -18.21
CA ASP A 279 -25.04 8.61 -18.37
C ASP A 279 -24.75 9.82 -17.47
N VAL A 280 -24.57 10.99 -18.07
CA VAL A 280 -24.14 12.21 -17.40
C VAL A 280 -25.19 13.32 -17.57
N ILE A 281 -25.58 13.93 -16.45
CA ILE A 281 -26.77 14.80 -16.40
C ILE A 281 -26.40 16.27 -16.58
N ASN A 282 -25.31 16.70 -15.93
CA ASN A 282 -24.89 18.09 -15.86
C ASN A 282 -23.39 18.17 -16.03
N TRP A 283 -22.92 19.03 -16.93
CA TRP A 283 -21.53 19.46 -17.05
C TRP A 283 -21.51 20.98 -17.06
N LYS A 284 -20.63 21.59 -16.26
CA LYS A 284 -20.40 23.03 -16.28
C LYS A 284 -18.92 23.27 -16.54
N GLU A 285 -18.59 24.04 -17.57
CA GLU A 285 -17.21 24.29 -17.99
C GLU A 285 -16.45 25.29 -17.09
N GLU A 286 -17.15 26.00 -16.19
CA GLU A 286 -16.59 27.17 -15.50
C GLU A 286 -16.33 26.92 -14.01
N LYS A 287 -15.05 26.79 -13.62
CA LYS A 287 -14.51 27.19 -12.30
C LYS A 287 -13.02 27.53 -12.39
N GLU A 288 -12.58 28.43 -11.51
CA GLU A 288 -11.18 28.82 -11.29
C GLU A 288 -10.43 27.73 -10.51
N ASP A 289 -9.19 27.43 -10.94
CA ASP A 289 -8.48 26.17 -10.73
C ASP A 289 -7.79 26.03 -9.34
N PRO A 290 -8.00 24.91 -8.61
CA PRO A 290 -7.16 24.49 -7.48
C PRO A 290 -6.05 23.50 -7.87
N LEU A 291 -5.88 23.16 -9.15
CA LEU A 291 -4.86 22.22 -9.66
C LEU A 291 -3.87 22.92 -10.62
N PRO A 292 -2.68 22.35 -10.88
CA PRO A 292 -1.79 22.83 -11.93
C PRO A 292 -2.52 22.84 -13.29
N GLU A 293 -2.47 23.97 -13.99
CA GLU A 293 -3.20 24.26 -15.25
C GLU A 293 -3.14 23.10 -16.28
N LYS A 294 -1.99 22.44 -16.41
CA LYS A 294 -1.80 21.30 -17.33
C LYS A 294 -2.58 20.04 -16.94
N LEU A 295 -2.73 19.77 -15.65
CA LEU A 295 -3.53 18.63 -15.17
C LEU A 295 -5.02 18.93 -15.39
N TRP A 296 -5.43 20.18 -15.19
CA TRP A 296 -6.80 20.61 -15.46
C TRP A 296 -7.16 20.50 -16.94
N GLU A 297 -6.31 20.99 -17.84
CA GLU A 297 -6.50 20.84 -19.30
C GLU A 297 -6.68 19.37 -19.71
N SER A 298 -5.91 18.46 -19.09
CA SER A 298 -5.98 17.01 -19.37
C SER A 298 -7.31 16.40 -18.91
N LEU A 299 -7.81 16.80 -17.73
CA LEU A 299 -9.09 16.34 -17.19
C LEU A 299 -10.28 16.88 -18.00
N VAL A 300 -10.26 18.16 -18.36
CA VAL A 300 -11.30 18.77 -19.22
C VAL A 300 -11.31 18.13 -20.61
N GLY A 301 -10.14 17.86 -21.19
CA GLY A 301 -10.02 17.13 -22.46
C GLY A 301 -10.58 15.71 -22.38
N PHE A 302 -10.28 14.98 -21.31
CA PHE A 302 -10.80 13.64 -21.07
C PHE A 302 -12.31 13.63 -20.82
N GLY A 303 -12.82 14.56 -19.99
CA GLY A 303 -14.24 14.77 -19.77
C GLY A 303 -14.96 15.08 -21.07
N GLY A 304 -14.53 16.12 -21.79
CA GLY A 304 -15.11 16.49 -23.09
C GLY A 304 -15.09 15.37 -24.12
N TRP A 305 -14.08 14.49 -24.10
CA TRP A 305 -14.04 13.29 -24.93
C TRP A 305 -15.10 12.26 -24.51
N ILE A 306 -15.20 11.94 -23.21
CA ILE A 306 -16.23 11.06 -22.65
C ILE A 306 -17.63 11.55 -23.04
N PHE A 307 -17.90 12.84 -22.86
CA PHE A 307 -19.20 13.44 -23.21
C PHE A 307 -19.51 13.36 -24.70
N LYS A 308 -18.51 13.52 -25.57
CA LYS A 308 -18.70 13.41 -27.03
C LYS A 308 -18.89 11.97 -27.50
N ASN A 309 -18.32 11.00 -26.78
CA ASN A 309 -18.39 9.58 -27.09
C ASN A 309 -19.46 8.83 -26.28
N SER A 310 -20.35 9.52 -25.57
CA SER A 310 -21.42 8.91 -24.77
C SER A 310 -22.45 8.11 -25.59
N SER A 311 -22.39 8.16 -26.92
CA SER A 311 -23.20 7.32 -27.81
C SER A 311 -22.72 5.87 -27.91
N GLU A 312 -21.51 5.58 -27.44
CA GLU A 312 -20.93 4.23 -27.40
C GLU A 312 -21.10 3.63 -25.99
N ASP A 313 -21.50 2.35 -25.91
CA ASP A 313 -21.73 1.67 -24.62
C ASP A 313 -20.46 1.55 -23.75
N GLN A 314 -19.29 1.68 -24.37
CA GLN A 314 -18.00 1.58 -23.71
C GLN A 314 -16.98 2.59 -24.25
N VAL A 315 -16.30 3.24 -23.31
CA VAL A 315 -15.26 4.24 -23.56
C VAL A 315 -13.97 3.74 -22.88
N ALA A 316 -12.90 3.52 -23.65
CA ALA A 316 -11.62 3.01 -23.13
C ALA A 316 -10.43 3.72 -23.76
N THR A 317 -9.38 3.97 -22.97
CA THR A 317 -8.12 4.55 -23.45
C THR A 317 -6.92 3.84 -22.86
N LYS A 318 -5.80 3.82 -23.59
CA LYS A 318 -4.52 3.25 -23.12
C LYS A 318 -3.47 4.34 -23.06
N VAL A 319 -2.80 4.43 -21.92
CA VAL A 319 -1.77 5.43 -21.61
C VAL A 319 -0.50 4.68 -21.24
N GLU A 320 0.51 4.70 -22.12
CA GLU A 320 1.77 3.98 -21.93
C GLU A 320 2.86 4.90 -21.40
N PHE A 321 3.41 4.61 -20.22
CA PHE A 321 4.47 5.42 -19.60
C PHE A 321 5.81 4.69 -19.63
N SER A 322 6.89 5.48 -19.72
CA SER A 322 8.27 5.00 -19.61
C SER A 322 9.13 6.10 -18.97
N GLY A 323 10.15 5.72 -18.21
CA GLY A 323 11.01 6.70 -17.54
C GLY A 323 12.21 6.09 -16.81
N ASN A 324 13.07 6.97 -16.29
CA ASN A 324 14.14 6.60 -15.37
C ASN A 324 13.73 6.95 -13.94
N LEU A 325 14.13 6.11 -12.98
CA LEU A 325 13.83 6.24 -11.55
C LEU A 325 14.90 7.07 -10.80
N ASP A 326 15.85 7.72 -11.50
CA ASP A 326 16.99 8.46 -10.94
C ASP A 326 16.60 9.72 -10.16
N ASN A 327 15.41 10.29 -10.43
CA ASN A 327 14.90 11.47 -9.73
C ASN A 327 13.76 11.07 -8.78
N PRO A 328 14.03 10.90 -7.46
CA PRO A 328 12.99 10.61 -6.47
C PRO A 328 11.98 11.76 -6.30
N ASP A 329 12.28 12.96 -6.81
CA ASP A 329 11.45 14.16 -6.68
C ASP A 329 10.36 14.31 -7.75
N VAL A 330 10.22 13.36 -8.68
CA VAL A 330 9.09 13.35 -9.61
C VAL A 330 8.05 12.36 -9.08
N PRO A 331 6.95 12.83 -8.47
CA PRO A 331 5.89 11.94 -8.04
C PRO A 331 5.42 11.09 -9.22
N VAL A 332 5.20 9.80 -8.99
CA VAL A 332 4.71 8.87 -10.03
C VAL A 332 3.44 9.40 -10.73
N GLY A 333 2.60 10.16 -10.00
CA GLY A 333 1.43 10.85 -10.56
C GLY A 333 1.75 11.90 -11.64
N VAL A 334 2.91 12.57 -11.57
CA VAL A 334 3.37 13.54 -12.60
C VAL A 334 3.79 12.80 -13.87
N ILE A 335 4.48 11.66 -13.74
CA ILE A 335 4.88 10.80 -14.87
C ILE A 335 3.62 10.28 -15.60
N ILE A 336 2.62 9.83 -14.83
CA ILE A 336 1.34 9.37 -15.38
C ILE A 336 0.61 10.54 -16.08
N GLY A 337 0.57 11.72 -15.46
CA GLY A 337 -0.07 12.93 -16.01
C GLY A 337 0.53 13.39 -17.35
N GLU A 338 1.86 13.43 -17.47
CA GLU A 338 2.54 13.79 -18.73
C GLU A 338 2.25 12.80 -19.87
N THR A 339 1.97 11.55 -19.52
CA THR A 339 1.76 10.46 -20.47
C THR A 339 0.37 10.50 -21.13
N PHE A 340 -0.63 11.09 -20.48
CA PHE A 340 -2.00 11.20 -21.03
C PHE A 340 -2.06 11.96 -22.36
N ARG A 341 -1.06 12.78 -22.68
CA ARG A 341 -1.04 13.60 -23.91
C ARG A 341 -1.05 12.78 -25.21
N ASN A 342 -0.64 11.50 -25.15
CA ASN A 342 -0.55 10.61 -26.31
C ASN A 342 -1.54 9.43 -26.27
N ALA A 343 -2.61 9.53 -25.47
CA ALA A 343 -3.54 8.43 -25.24
C ALA A 343 -4.27 8.02 -26.54
N PHE A 344 -4.15 6.74 -26.93
CA PHE A 344 -4.76 6.21 -28.15
C PHE A 344 -6.19 5.73 -27.89
N ILE A 345 -7.13 6.21 -28.70
CA ILE A 345 -8.54 5.81 -28.65
C ILE A 345 -8.76 4.60 -29.56
N LYS A 346 -9.13 3.45 -28.98
CA LYS A 346 -9.66 2.27 -29.67
C LYS A 346 -10.68 1.56 -28.77
N ALA A 347 -11.55 0.73 -29.35
CA ALA A 347 -12.31 -0.25 -28.57
C ALA A 347 -11.31 -1.25 -27.96
N LEU A 348 -10.99 -1.08 -26.68
CA LEU A 348 -10.04 -1.93 -25.96
C LEU A 348 -10.79 -3.03 -25.19
N GLN A 349 -10.18 -4.21 -25.12
CA GLN A 349 -10.72 -5.28 -24.29
C GLN A 349 -10.48 -4.99 -22.79
N PRO A 350 -11.48 -5.25 -21.93
CA PRO A 350 -11.39 -5.07 -20.48
C PRO A 350 -10.63 -6.24 -19.83
N ALA A 351 -9.32 -6.30 -20.07
CA ALA A 351 -8.43 -7.31 -19.50
C ALA A 351 -6.97 -6.81 -19.51
N LEU A 352 -6.13 -7.34 -18.61
CA LEU A 352 -4.68 -7.16 -18.70
C LEU A 352 -4.15 -7.76 -20.01
N GLU A 353 -3.26 -7.03 -20.68
CA GLU A 353 -2.64 -7.46 -21.95
C GLU A 353 -1.51 -8.47 -21.74
N ASN A 354 -0.96 -8.56 -20.52
CA ASN A 354 0.16 -9.40 -20.12
C ASN A 354 1.39 -9.21 -21.00
N ASN A 355 1.67 -7.95 -21.39
CA ASN A 355 2.74 -7.60 -22.32
C ASN A 355 3.83 -6.72 -21.71
N VAL A 356 3.64 -6.20 -20.50
CA VAL A 356 4.69 -5.53 -19.73
C VAL A 356 5.14 -6.45 -18.59
N ASN A 357 6.43 -6.74 -18.57
CA ASN A 357 7.11 -7.47 -17.50
C ASN A 357 8.61 -7.15 -17.48
N ILE A 358 9.32 -7.71 -16.51
CA ILE A 358 10.73 -7.43 -16.19
C ILE A 358 11.67 -7.71 -17.36
N LYS A 359 11.26 -8.57 -18.31
CA LYS A 359 12.05 -8.90 -19.51
C LYS A 359 11.87 -7.89 -20.64
N THR A 360 10.76 -7.13 -20.62
CA THR A 360 10.42 -6.14 -21.66
C THR A 360 10.90 -4.73 -21.32
N VAL A 361 11.33 -4.48 -20.08
CA VAL A 361 11.80 -3.16 -19.64
C VAL A 361 13.01 -2.71 -20.45
N GLY A 362 12.93 -1.53 -21.07
CA GLY A 362 13.99 -0.92 -21.85
C GLY A 362 14.33 -1.62 -23.16
N THR A 363 13.52 -2.59 -23.61
CA THR A 363 13.60 -3.15 -24.96
C THR A 363 12.73 -2.32 -25.90
N ASP A 364 13.25 -1.92 -27.06
CA ASP A 364 12.44 -1.28 -28.09
C ASP A 364 11.26 -2.21 -28.40
N LYS A 365 10.02 -1.73 -28.16
CA LYS A 365 8.82 -2.44 -28.59
C LYS A 365 8.90 -2.52 -30.12
N GLU A 366 9.35 -3.65 -30.67
CA GLU A 366 9.14 -3.95 -32.08
C GLU A 366 7.65 -3.74 -32.33
N LYS A 367 7.30 -2.72 -33.10
CA LYS A 367 5.98 -2.58 -33.69
C LYS A 367 5.76 -3.88 -34.45
N LYS A 368 5.04 -4.82 -33.85
CA LYS A 368 4.43 -5.91 -34.59
C LYS A 368 3.34 -5.24 -35.42
N ASP A 369 3.74 -4.71 -36.57
CA ASP A 369 2.82 -4.41 -37.66
C ASP A 369 1.95 -5.68 -37.80
N GLY A 370 0.66 -5.51 -37.57
CA GLY A 370 -0.25 -6.64 -37.54
C GLY A 370 -0.15 -7.34 -38.89
N PHE A 371 -0.21 -8.67 -38.89
CA PHE A 371 -0.32 -9.46 -40.12
C PHE A 371 -1.43 -8.94 -41.08
N PHE A 372 -2.42 -8.24 -40.53
CA PHE A 372 -3.51 -7.60 -41.24
C PHE A 372 -3.15 -6.26 -41.91
N ASP A 373 -2.17 -5.49 -41.41
CA ASP A 373 -1.79 -4.19 -42.00
C ASP A 373 -1.18 -4.39 -43.40
N LYS A 374 -0.44 -5.49 -43.61
CA LYS A 374 0.08 -5.88 -44.93
C LYS A 374 -0.97 -6.39 -45.91
N LEU A 375 -2.15 -6.77 -45.43
CA LEU A 375 -3.22 -7.33 -46.25
C LEU A 375 -4.12 -6.25 -46.87
N PHE A 376 -4.14 -5.04 -46.29
CA PHE A 376 -4.95 -3.91 -46.78
C PHE A 376 -4.15 -2.86 -47.59
N ASP A 377 -2.82 -2.91 -47.57
CA ASP A 377 -1.97 -2.00 -48.37
C ASP A 377 -1.76 -2.47 -49.82
N GLY A 378 -2.29 -3.64 -50.17
CA GLY A 378 -2.14 -4.28 -51.48
C GLY A 378 -3.22 -3.96 -52.50
N LYS A 379 -3.72 -2.71 -52.63
CA LYS A 379 -4.50 -2.26 -53.81
C LYS A 379 -4.36 -0.75 -54.05
N LYS A 380 -3.25 -0.36 -54.67
CA LYS A 380 -3.17 0.79 -55.58
C LYS A 380 -2.19 0.46 -56.71
N GLU A 381 -2.71 -0.12 -57.79
CA GLU A 381 -2.36 0.23 -59.16
C GLU A 381 -3.64 0.24 -60.00
#